data_AF-A0A142G0R8-F1
#
_entry.id   AF-A0A142G0R8-F1
#
_cell.length_a   1.000
_cell.length_b   1.000
_cell.length_c   1.000
_cell.angle_alpha   90.00
_cell.angle_beta   90.00
_cell.angle_gamma   90.00
#
_symmetry.space_group_name_H-M   'P 1'
#
loop_
_entity.id
_entity.type
_entity.pdbx_description
1 polymer ?
#
loop_
_entity_poly.entity_id
_entity_poly.type
_entity_poly.pdbx_seq_one_letter_code
_entity_poly.pdbx_strand_id
1 'polypeptide(L)' 'MPKNETYYQAYLSRNSIFRRGLFRGIFCAVEHPPVENQRAANHPPFAAREDLFLTVCNGCDECKIACSV' A
#
# COMPACT_ATOMS: atom_id res chain seq x y z
N MET A 1 -4.89 -12.90 39.02
CA MET A 1 -6.35 -12.85 38.80
C MET A 1 -6.76 -14.07 37.98
N PRO A 2 -7.61 -14.96 38.51
CA PRO A 2 -8.13 -16.07 37.73
C PRO A 2 -9.02 -15.54 36.60
N LYS A 3 -8.84 -16.05 35.39
CA LYS A 3 -9.66 -15.66 34.24
C LYS A 3 -10.98 -16.42 34.33
N ASN A 4 -11.99 -15.73 34.86
CA ASN A 4 -13.32 -16.29 35.06
C ASN A 4 -14.19 -16.06 33.83
N GLU A 5 -15.35 -16.71 33.77
CA GLU A 5 -16.31 -16.58 32.67
C GLU A 5 -16.68 -15.11 32.38
N THR A 6 -16.91 -14.32 33.43
CA THR A 6 -17.22 -12.89 33.34
C THR A 6 -16.12 -12.09 32.64
N TYR A 7 -14.86 -12.44 32.89
CA TYR A 7 -13.70 -11.81 32.23
C TYR A 7 -13.70 -12.09 30.73
N TYR A 8 -13.92 -13.34 30.33
CA TYR A 8 -13.95 -13.71 28.91
C TYR A 8 -15.17 -13.11 28.20
N GLN A 9 -16.31 -13.02 28.87
CA GLN A 9 -17.53 -12.44 28.32
C GLN A 9 -17.35 -10.95 28.02
N ALA A 10 -16.71 -10.19 28.93
CA ALA A 10 -16.34 -8.79 28.72
C ALA A 10 -15.28 -8.60 27.62
N TYR A 11 -14.33 -9.53 27.53
CA TYR A 11 -13.30 -9.49 26.50
C TYR A 11 -13.86 -9.72 25.09
N LEU A 12 -14.71 -10.73 24.92
CA LEU A 12 -15.32 -11.08 23.64
C LEU A 12 -16.36 -10.05 23.18
N SER A 13 -17.12 -9.45 24.11
CA SER A 13 -18.07 -8.40 23.75
C SER A 13 -17.39 -7.12 23.27
N ARG A 14 -16.18 -6.82 23.78
CA ARG A 14 -15.42 -5.63 23.39
C ARG A 14 -14.51 -5.85 22.19
N ASN A 15 -13.98 -7.05 21.99
CA ASN A 15 -13.05 -7.35 20.90
C ASN A 15 -13.83 -7.85 19.66
N SER A 16 -14.47 -6.92 18.96
CA SER A 16 -15.12 -7.20 17.68
C SER A 16 -14.08 -7.30 16.57
N ILE A 17 -13.63 -8.52 16.28
CA ILE A 17 -12.75 -8.77 15.14
C ILE A 17 -13.57 -8.54 13.87
N PHE A 18 -13.28 -7.46 13.15
CA PHE A 18 -13.92 -7.17 11.87
C PHE A 18 -13.56 -8.26 10.86
N ARG A 19 -14.53 -9.16 10.62
CA ARG A 19 -14.38 -10.29 9.69
C ARG A 19 -13.92 -9.87 8.30
N ARG A 20 -14.28 -8.66 7.85
CA ARG A 20 -13.83 -8.07 6.58
C ARG A 20 -12.31 -7.91 6.48
N GLY A 21 -11.63 -7.58 7.59
CA GLY A 21 -10.17 -7.48 7.63
C GLY A 21 -9.50 -8.85 7.65
N LEU A 22 -10.07 -9.81 8.38
CA LEU A 22 -9.58 -11.19 8.45
C LEU A 22 -9.73 -11.92 7.08
N PHE A 23 -10.87 -11.74 6.41
CA PHE A 23 -11.11 -12.31 5.09
C PHE A 23 -10.20 -11.72 4.01
N ARG A 24 -9.83 -10.44 4.11
CA ARG A 24 -8.77 -9.87 3.25
C ARG A 24 -7.42 -10.54 3.49
N GLY A 25 -7.03 -10.85 4.72
CA GLY A 25 -5.76 -11.52 5.00
C GLY A 25 -5.69 -12.98 4.55
N ILE A 26 -6.82 -13.70 4.55
CA ILE A 26 -6.86 -15.13 4.22
C ILE A 26 -7.16 -15.38 2.73
N PHE A 27 -8.08 -14.60 2.14
CA PHE A 27 -8.55 -14.80 0.75
C PHE A 27 -8.02 -13.76 -0.24
N CYS A 28 -7.54 -12.61 0.23
CA CYS A 28 -6.81 -11.67 -0.62
C CYS A 28 -5.33 -11.72 -0.24
N ALA A 29 -4.65 -12.78 -0.66
CA ALA A 29 -3.25 -12.65 -1.02
C ALA A 29 -3.20 -11.50 -2.03
N VAL A 30 -2.69 -10.36 -1.60
CA VAL A 30 -2.42 -9.23 -2.48
C VAL A 30 -1.54 -9.78 -3.58
N GLU A 31 -2.09 -9.91 -4.78
CA GLU A 31 -1.27 -10.04 -5.98
C GLU A 31 -0.38 -8.81 -5.94
N HIS A 32 0.89 -9.02 -5.60
CA HIS A 32 1.88 -7.97 -5.78
C HIS A 32 1.70 -7.53 -7.24
N PRO A 33 1.35 -6.26 -7.49
CA PRO A 33 1.20 -5.81 -8.87
C PRO A 33 2.49 -6.20 -9.60
N PRO A 34 2.39 -6.72 -10.84
CA PRO A 34 3.55 -7.17 -11.57
C PRO A 34 4.63 -6.08 -11.49
N VAL A 35 5.82 -6.53 -11.10
CA VAL A 35 7.04 -5.74 -10.80
C VAL A 35 7.43 -4.80 -11.97
N GLU A 36 6.76 -4.93 -13.10
CA GLU A 36 6.92 -4.12 -14.33
C GLU A 36 6.69 -2.61 -14.14
N ASN A 37 6.01 -2.18 -13.06
CA ASN A 37 5.84 -0.75 -12.73
C ASN A 37 6.57 -0.33 -11.44
N GLN A 38 7.71 -0.94 -11.12
CA GLN A 38 8.62 -0.35 -10.13
C GLN A 38 9.23 0.92 -10.71
N ARG A 39 8.64 2.06 -10.35
CA ARG A 39 9.14 3.39 -10.71
C ARG A 39 10.59 3.50 -10.25
N ALA A 40 11.53 3.64 -11.19
CA ALA A 40 12.96 3.75 -10.87
C ALA A 40 13.30 5.07 -10.16
N ALA A 41 12.45 6.10 -10.32
CA ALA A 41 12.58 7.41 -9.69
C ALA A 41 11.20 8.03 -9.45
N ASN A 42 11.15 9.11 -8.66
CA ASN A 42 9.95 9.92 -8.53
C ASN A 42 9.75 10.75 -9.80
N HIS A 43 8.55 10.66 -10.37
CA HIS A 43 8.16 11.37 -11.58
C HIS A 43 7.54 12.72 -11.24
N PRO A 44 7.59 13.70 -12.14
CA PRO A 44 6.85 14.93 -11.95
C PRO A 44 5.34 14.66 -11.85
N PRO A 45 4.59 15.49 -11.10
CA PRO A 45 3.14 15.41 -11.08
C PRO A 45 2.63 15.56 -12.52
N PHE A 46 1.64 14.75 -12.90
CA PHE A 46 1.09 14.66 -14.26
C PHE A 46 2.01 14.05 -15.33
N ALA A 47 3.06 13.31 -14.95
CA ALA A 47 3.84 12.53 -15.90
C ALA A 47 2.95 11.55 -16.70
N ALA A 48 3.31 11.35 -17.98
CA ALA A 48 2.70 10.33 -18.83
C ALA A 48 2.95 8.92 -18.28
N ARG A 49 2.33 7.91 -18.91
CA ARG A 49 2.59 6.50 -18.58
C ARG A 49 4.10 6.20 -18.69
N GLU A 50 4.60 5.34 -17.80
CA GLU A 50 6.04 5.02 -17.67
C GLU A 50 6.69 4.69 -19.01
N ASP A 51 6.04 3.81 -19.80
CA ASP A 51 6.52 3.37 -21.11
C ASP A 51 6.81 4.54 -22.04
N LEU A 52 5.91 5.53 -22.07
CA LEU A 52 6.05 6.71 -22.92
C LEU A 52 7.06 7.69 -22.33
N PHE A 53 7.05 7.86 -21.01
CA PHE A 53 7.98 8.73 -20.32
C PHE A 53 9.44 8.30 -20.54
N LEU A 54 9.73 7.00 -20.44
CA LEU A 54 11.07 6.44 -20.70
C LEU A 54 11.52 6.61 -22.15
N THR A 55 10.61 6.55 -23.12
CA THR A 55 10.97 6.79 -24.54
C THR A 55 11.32 8.24 -24.85
N VAL A 56 10.78 9.20 -24.09
CA VAL A 56 10.94 10.65 -24.33
C VAL A 56 11.97 11.28 -23.40
N CYS A 57 12.27 10.65 -22.27
CA CYS A 57 13.21 11.17 -21.28
C CYS A 57 14.63 11.25 -21.85
N ASN A 58 15.18 12.47 -21.89
CA ASN A 58 16.54 12.74 -22.35
C ASN A 58 17.57 12.82 -21.22
N GLY A 59 17.18 12.53 -19.97
CA GLY A 59 18.08 12.61 -18.81
C GLY A 59 18.49 14.04 -18.42
N CYS A 60 17.64 15.05 -18.72
CA CYS A 60 17.94 16.46 -18.43
C CYS A 60 17.94 16.83 -16.94
N ASP A 61 17.54 15.91 -16.04
CA ASP A 61 17.46 16.10 -14.60
C ASP A 61 16.60 17.29 -14.10
N GLU A 62 15.88 17.97 -15.00
CA GLU A 62 14.99 19.09 -14.68
C GLU A 62 13.87 18.70 -13.70
N CYS A 63 13.40 17.45 -13.80
CA CYS A 63 12.40 16.91 -12.88
C CYS A 63 12.89 16.85 -11.42
N LYS A 64 14.21 16.66 -11.19
CA LYS A 64 14.81 16.67 -9.85
C LYS A 64 14.88 18.07 -9.26
N ILE A 65 15.09 19.08 -10.11
CA ILE A 65 15.14 20.49 -9.71
C ILE A 65 13.73 21.02 -9.41
N ALA A 66 12.76 20.65 -10.26
CA ALA A 66 11.37 21.05 -10.09
C ALA A 66 10.69 20.38 -8.88
N CYS A 67 11.18 19.20 -8.48
CA CYS A 67 10.73 18.52 -7.27
C CYS A 67 11.44 19.13 -6.04
N SER A 68 10.94 20.28 -5.58
CA SER A 68 11.18 20.70 -4.19
C SER A 68 10.47 19.70 -3.30
N VAL A 69 11.24 18.86 -2.60
CA VAL A 69 10.75 17.95 -1.55
C VAL A 69 9.83 18.70 -0.58
#